data_AF-A0A0V7ZA39-F1
#
_entry.id   AF-A0A0V7ZA39-F1
#
_cell.length_a   1.000
_cell.length_b   1.000
_cell.length_c   1.000
_cell.angle_alpha   90.00
_cell.angle_beta   90.00
_cell.angle_gamma   90.00
#
_symmetry.space_group_name_H-M   'P 1'
#
loop_
_entity.id
_entity.type
_entity.pdbx_description
1 polymer ?
#
loop_
_entity_poly.entity_id
_entity_poly.type
_entity_poly.pdbx_seq_one_letter_code
_entity_poly.pdbx_strand_id
1 'polypeptide(L)'
;MRTHDTLTPPTSRDAQALKAFLVPTSAQDIALSGDLPRHHAHGRAALANALAEGLMADEVEQILRGRMIVDAFPVQRGENPADYAARAVAEMFVAYLQ
;
A
#
# COMPACT_ATOMS: atom_id res chain seq x y z
N MET A 1 6.48 56.90 -9.67
CA MET A 1 7.45 55.80 -9.47
C MET A 1 7.07 55.03 -8.21
N ARG A 2 6.37 53.91 -8.36
CA ARG A 2 6.25 52.82 -7.37
C ARG A 2 6.01 51.55 -8.18
N THR A 3 6.96 50.62 -8.06
CA THR A 3 7.04 49.35 -8.77
C THR A 3 6.17 48.28 -8.09
N HIS A 4 5.75 47.33 -8.91
CA HIS A 4 4.91 46.17 -8.64
C HIS A 4 5.49 45.24 -7.58
N ASP A 5 4.62 44.59 -6.80
CA ASP A 5 4.91 43.25 -6.26
C ASP A 5 3.57 42.52 -5.98
N THR A 6 3.00 41.95 -7.04
CA THR A 6 1.88 41.03 -6.95
C THR A 6 2.49 39.64 -6.72
N LEU A 7 2.48 39.16 -5.47
CA LEU A 7 2.86 37.79 -5.15
C LEU A 7 1.90 36.80 -5.84
N THR A 8 2.34 36.24 -6.96
CA THR A 8 1.79 34.99 -7.50
C THR A 8 2.25 33.82 -6.62
N PRO A 9 1.36 32.94 -6.15
CA PRO A 9 1.76 31.72 -5.46
C PRO A 9 2.47 30.76 -6.44
N PRO A 10 3.54 30.07 -6.02
CA PRO A 10 4.26 29.12 -6.86
C PRO A 10 3.35 27.96 -7.26
N THR A 11 3.31 27.77 -8.58
CA THR A 11 2.65 26.71 -9.33
C THR A 11 3.09 25.32 -8.84
N SER A 12 2.11 24.55 -8.36
CA SER A 12 1.82 23.13 -8.61
C SER A 12 2.82 22.34 -9.47
N ARG A 13 4.09 22.24 -9.05
CA ARG A 13 5.12 21.40 -9.71
C ARG A 13 5.77 20.41 -8.74
N ASP A 14 5.73 20.68 -7.44
CA ASP A 14 6.22 19.76 -6.41
C ASP A 14 5.33 18.52 -6.18
N ALA A 15 4.06 18.56 -6.58
CA ALA A 15 3.17 17.40 -6.46
C ALA A 15 3.49 16.25 -7.43
N GLN A 16 4.41 16.47 -8.38
CA GLN A 16 4.77 15.45 -9.38
C GLN A 16 6.01 14.62 -8.97
N ALA A 17 6.81 15.07 -7.99
CA ALA A 17 7.99 14.34 -7.54
C ALA A 17 7.67 13.12 -6.66
N LEU A 18 6.46 13.04 -6.09
CA LEU A 18 6.02 11.91 -5.24
C LEU A 18 5.37 10.76 -6.01
N LYS A 19 5.24 10.85 -7.35
CA LYS A 19 4.65 9.77 -8.17
C LYS A 19 5.69 8.85 -8.82
N ALA A 20 6.98 9.18 -8.72
CA ALA A 20 8.04 8.49 -9.45
C ALA A 20 8.58 7.22 -8.77
N PHE A 21 8.17 6.90 -7.54
CA PHE A 21 8.64 5.68 -6.85
C PHE A 21 7.82 4.42 -7.13
N LEU A 22 6.82 4.50 -8.01
CA LEU A 22 6.01 3.35 -8.42
C LEU A 22 6.36 2.91 -9.85
N VAL A 23 7.63 2.62 -10.11
CA VAL A 23 8.02 1.90 -11.33
C VAL A 23 8.11 0.41 -10.99
N PRO A 24 7.17 -0.44 -11.44
CA PRO A 24 7.35 -1.88 -11.38
C PRO A 24 8.47 -2.25 -12.37
N THR A 25 9.69 -2.38 -11.85
CA THR A 25 10.82 -2.87 -12.62
C THR A 25 10.82 -4.39 -12.57
N SER A 26 9.94 -5.02 -13.36
CA SER A 26 10.17 -6.35 -13.96
C SER A 26 8.93 -6.80 -14.73
N ALA A 27 9.01 -6.74 -16.06
CA ALA A 27 7.98 -7.21 -16.98
C ALA A 27 7.92 -8.75 -17.12
N GLN A 28 8.60 -9.51 -16.25
CA GLN A 28 8.73 -10.97 -16.37
C GLN A 28 7.77 -11.76 -15.46
N ASP A 29 7.11 -11.11 -14.49
CA ASP A 29 6.15 -11.76 -13.56
C ASP A 29 4.69 -11.75 -14.07
N ILE A 30 4.46 -11.22 -15.27
CA ILE A 30 3.11 -10.98 -15.82
C ILE A 30 2.38 -12.30 -16.18
N ALA A 31 3.04 -13.46 -16.09
CA ALA A 31 2.46 -14.76 -16.47
C ALA A 31 1.53 -15.41 -15.41
N LEU A 32 1.40 -14.88 -14.19
CA LEU A 32 0.42 -15.37 -13.19
C LEU A 32 -0.77 -14.41 -12.93
N SER A 33 -0.91 -13.38 -13.76
CA SER A 33 -1.61 -12.14 -13.43
C SER A 33 -3.14 -12.08 -13.70
N GLY A 34 -3.82 -13.23 -13.79
CA GLY A 34 -5.27 -13.27 -14.04
C GLY A 34 -6.15 -12.72 -12.89
N ASP A 35 -5.60 -12.56 -11.68
CA ASP A 35 -6.35 -12.25 -10.44
C ASP A 35 -5.91 -10.94 -9.75
N LEU A 36 -5.05 -10.15 -10.41
CA LEU A 36 -4.41 -8.95 -9.88
C LEU A 36 -5.35 -7.88 -9.27
N PRO A 37 -6.53 -7.54 -9.84
CA PRO A 37 -7.31 -6.40 -9.33
C PRO A 37 -7.89 -6.67 -7.94
N ARG A 38 -8.31 -7.92 -7.69
CA ARG A 38 -8.87 -8.34 -6.40
C ARG A 38 -7.76 -8.48 -5.37
N HIS A 39 -6.67 -9.16 -5.73
CA HIS A 39 -5.50 -9.31 -4.86
C HIS A 39 -4.93 -7.95 -4.42
N HIS A 40 -4.90 -6.98 -5.34
CA HIS A 40 -4.49 -5.61 -5.02
C HIS A 40 -5.50 -4.86 -4.13
N ALA A 41 -6.81 -5.08 -4.32
CA ALA A 41 -7.85 -4.50 -3.46
C ALA A 41 -7.80 -5.09 -2.03
N HIS A 42 -7.61 -6.39 -1.91
CA HIS A 42 -7.45 -7.10 -0.64
C HIS A 42 -6.20 -6.62 0.12
N GLY A 43 -5.04 -6.64 -0.54
CA GLY A 43 -3.79 -6.14 0.07
C GLY A 43 -3.89 -4.68 0.49
N ARG A 44 -4.50 -3.82 -0.33
CA ARG A 44 -4.71 -2.41 0.02
C ARG A 44 -5.65 -2.23 1.22
N ALA A 45 -6.74 -3.02 1.28
CA ALA A 45 -7.67 -2.97 2.41
C ALA A 45 -6.99 -3.42 3.71
N ALA A 46 -6.20 -4.50 3.66
CA ALA A 46 -5.43 -4.98 4.80
C ALA A 46 -4.39 -3.97 5.27
N LEU A 47 -3.63 -3.35 4.36
CA LEU A 47 -2.67 -2.30 4.71
C LEU A 47 -3.36 -1.08 5.34
N ALA A 48 -4.44 -0.59 4.75
CA ALA A 48 -5.19 0.53 5.30
C ALA A 48 -5.73 0.22 6.71
N ASN A 49 -6.21 -1.00 6.93
CA ASN A 49 -6.70 -1.45 8.22
C ASN A 49 -5.56 -1.59 9.24
N ALA A 50 -4.40 -2.13 8.85
CA ALA A 50 -3.23 -2.24 9.73
C ALA A 50 -2.77 -0.87 10.25
N LEU A 51 -2.71 0.12 9.35
CA LEU A 51 -2.36 1.50 9.71
C LEU A 51 -3.42 2.15 10.60
N ALA A 52 -4.71 1.86 10.38
CA ALA A 52 -5.80 2.35 11.23
C ALA A 52 -5.75 1.75 12.65
N GLU A 53 -5.33 0.49 12.77
CA GLU A 53 -5.12 -0.22 14.06
C GLU A 53 -3.79 0.14 14.73
N GLY A 54 -2.97 0.98 14.09
CA GLY A 54 -1.77 1.58 14.70
C GLY A 54 -0.44 0.91 14.36
N LEU A 55 -0.40 -0.06 13.43
CA LEU A 55 0.90 -0.51 12.89
C LEU A 55 1.52 0.60 12.04
N MET A 56 2.84 0.76 12.16
CA MET A 56 3.62 1.62 11.27
C MET A 56 3.94 0.88 9.96
N ALA A 57 4.11 1.63 8.86
CA ALA A 57 4.44 1.05 7.56
C ALA A 57 5.72 0.20 7.60
N ASP A 58 6.75 0.66 8.32
CA ASP A 58 8.01 -0.08 8.51
C ASP A 58 7.83 -1.40 9.29
N GLU A 59 6.88 -1.45 10.23
CA GLU A 59 6.57 -2.67 10.98
C GLU A 59 5.86 -3.68 10.09
N VAL A 60 4.93 -3.19 9.27
CA VAL A 60 4.27 -4.00 8.22
C VAL A 60 5.32 -4.58 7.27
N GLU A 61 6.27 -3.77 6.78
CA GLU A 61 7.33 -4.26 5.90
C GLU A 61 8.23 -5.32 6.58
N GLN A 62 8.57 -5.13 7.87
CA GLN A 62 9.34 -6.11 8.64
C GLN A 62 8.60 -7.44 8.82
N ILE A 63 7.30 -7.40 9.13
CA ILE A 63 6.45 -8.59 9.26
C ILE A 63 6.37 -9.33 7.91
N LEU A 64 6.20 -8.58 6.82
CA LEU A 64 6.04 -9.15 5.48
C LEU A 64 7.36 -9.63 4.87
N ARG A 65 8.51 -9.10 5.32
CA ARG A 65 9.86 -9.39 4.79
C ARG A 65 9.95 -9.22 3.28
N GLY A 66 9.35 -8.15 2.76
CA GLY A 66 9.33 -7.84 1.32
C GLY A 66 8.35 -8.67 0.48
N ARG A 67 7.47 -9.47 1.11
CA ARG A 67 6.38 -10.19 0.42
C ARG A 67 5.11 -9.36 0.38
N MET A 68 4.17 -9.66 -0.52
CA MET A 68 2.85 -9.01 -0.48
C MET A 68 2.03 -9.55 0.70
N ILE A 69 1.09 -8.73 1.21
CA ILE A 69 0.18 -9.15 2.29
C ILE A 69 -0.61 -10.40 1.88
N VAL A 70 -0.99 -10.53 0.60
CA VAL A 70 -1.67 -11.72 0.05
C VAL A 70 -0.78 -12.96 -0.06
N ASP A 71 0.54 -12.79 -0.11
CA ASP A 71 1.50 -13.90 -0.13
C ASP A 71 1.83 -14.38 1.29
N ALA A 72 1.90 -13.44 2.24
CA ALA A 72 2.12 -13.75 3.66
C ALA A 72 0.84 -14.31 4.32
N PHE A 73 -0.31 -13.77 3.95
CA PHE A 73 -1.63 -14.13 4.47
C PHE A 73 -2.57 -14.40 3.28
N PRO A 74 -2.67 -15.66 2.83
CA PRO A 74 -3.44 -16.01 1.64
C PRO A 74 -4.94 -15.70 1.81
N VAL A 75 -5.56 -15.21 0.74
CA VAL A 75 -7.00 -14.89 0.68
C VAL A 75 -7.80 -16.19 0.64
N GLN A 76 -8.86 -16.29 1.44
CA GLN A 76 -9.74 -17.46 1.42
C GLN A 76 -10.76 -17.37 0.27
N ARG A 77 -11.16 -18.51 -0.30
CA ARG A 77 -12.09 -18.54 -1.43
C ARG A 77 -13.45 -17.95 -1.03
N GLY A 78 -13.83 -16.83 -1.64
CA GLY A 78 -15.09 -16.14 -1.38
C GLY A 78 -15.04 -15.10 -0.26
N GLU A 79 -13.86 -14.82 0.29
CA GLU A 79 -13.66 -13.82 1.34
C GLU A 79 -13.82 -12.40 0.77
N ASN A 80 -14.59 -11.56 1.47
CA ASN A 80 -14.78 -10.16 1.11
C ASN A 80 -13.54 -9.34 1.57
N PRO A 81 -13.19 -8.21 0.91
CA PRO A 81 -11.99 -7.45 1.28
C PRO A 81 -11.94 -6.94 2.72
N ALA A 82 -13.09 -6.63 3.32
CA ALA A 82 -13.15 -6.19 4.72
C ALA A 82 -12.83 -7.33 5.69
N ASP A 83 -13.40 -8.52 5.45
CA ASP A 83 -13.15 -9.72 6.28
C ASP A 83 -11.69 -10.17 6.16
N TYR A 84 -11.16 -10.14 4.93
CA TYR A 84 -9.74 -10.36 4.65
C TYR A 84 -8.86 -9.38 5.43
N ALA A 85 -9.19 -8.09 5.40
CA ALA A 85 -8.39 -7.06 6.06
C ALA A 85 -8.36 -7.25 7.57
N ALA A 86 -9.49 -7.56 8.21
CA ALA A 86 -9.54 -7.82 9.64
C ALA A 86 -8.70 -9.04 10.03
N ARG A 87 -8.82 -10.14 9.27
CA ARG A 87 -8.06 -11.37 9.51
C ARG A 87 -6.56 -11.18 9.28
N ALA A 88 -6.17 -10.58 8.15
CA ALA A 88 -4.78 -10.34 7.81
C ALA A 88 -4.10 -9.46 8.86
N VAL A 89 -4.78 -8.42 9.36
CA VAL A 89 -4.25 -7.55 10.43
C VAL A 89 -4.08 -8.31 11.75
N ALA A 90 -5.07 -9.12 12.15
CA ALA A 90 -4.95 -9.94 13.35
C ALA A 90 -3.75 -10.90 13.27
N GLU A 91 -3.56 -11.57 12.13
CA GLU A 91 -2.41 -12.44 11.89
C GLU A 91 -1.08 -11.65 11.84
N MET A 92 -1.08 -10.44 11.30
CA MET A 92 0.09 -9.55 11.33
C MET A 92 0.49 -9.17 12.76
N PHE A 93 -0.47 -8.85 13.63
CA PHE A 93 -0.18 -8.58 15.04
C PHE A 93 0.38 -9.80 15.75
N VAL A 94 -0.13 -11.00 15.47
CA VAL A 94 0.43 -12.25 16.02
C VAL A 94 1.88 -12.44 15.57
N ALA A 95 2.17 -12.21 14.28
CA ALA A 95 3.52 -12.33 13.73
C ALA A 95 4.49 -11.26 14.28
N TYR A 96 3.99 -10.08 14.66
CA TYR A 96 4.81 -9.01 15.25
C TYR A 96 5.24 -9.31 16.69
N LEU A 97 4.44 -10.06 17.44
CA LEU A 97 4.71 -10.40 18.85
C LEU A 97 5.67 -11.58 19.03
N GLN A 98 6.12 -12.23 17.94
CA GLN A 98 7.01 -13.40 17.93
C GLN A 98 8.44 -13.01 17.58
#